data_AF-A9QMQ2-F1
#
_entry.id   AF-A9QMQ2-F1
#
_cell.length_a   1.000
_cell.length_b   1.000
_cell.length_c   1.000
_cell.angle_alpha   90.00
_cell.angle_beta   90.00
_cell.angle_gamma   90.00
#
_symmetry.space_group_name_H-M   'P 1'
#
loop_
_entity.id
_entity.type
_entity.pdbx_description
1 polymer ?
#
loop_
_entity_poly.entity_id
_entity_poly.type
_entity_poly.pdbx_seq_one_letter_code
_entity_poly.pdbx_strand_id
1 'polypeptide(L)'
;PHFIKDDYGPDSKGFVENSYLAGLTPAEFFFHAMGGREGLIDTAVKTAETGYIQRRLIKAMESVMVNYDGTVRNSLAQMIQLRYGEDGLDGMWVENQNMPTMKPTHLLFEKDFK
;
A
#
# COMPACT_ATOMS: atom_id res chain seq x y z
N PRO A 1 37.73 -7.67 -9.61
CA PRO A 1 39.18 -7.66 -9.27
C PRO A 1 39.86 -6.28 -9.32
N HIS A 2 39.09 -5.18 -9.34
CA HIS A 2 39.63 -3.80 -9.40
C HIS A 2 39.80 -3.13 -8.03
N PHE A 3 39.32 -3.78 -6.96
CA PHE A 3 39.50 -3.34 -5.57
C PHE A 3 40.46 -4.29 -4.83
N ILE A 4 41.20 -3.75 -3.88
CA ILE A 4 42.11 -4.51 -3.02
C ILE A 4 41.26 -5.29 -2.00
N LYS A 5 41.78 -6.42 -1.50
CA LYS A 5 41.12 -7.15 -0.41
C LYS A 5 41.02 -6.26 0.84
N ASP A 6 39.92 -6.41 1.57
CA ASP A 6 39.61 -5.68 2.82
C ASP A 6 39.48 -4.15 2.67
N ASP A 7 39.17 -3.68 1.46
CA ASP A 7 38.81 -2.28 1.22
C ASP A 7 37.31 -2.03 1.55
N TYR A 8 37.06 -1.24 2.59
CA TYR A 8 35.72 -0.88 3.07
C TYR A 8 35.29 0.54 2.67
N GLY A 9 35.98 1.17 1.72
CA GLY A 9 35.60 2.48 1.19
C GLY A 9 34.17 2.51 0.62
N PRO A 10 33.56 3.71 0.54
CA PRO A 10 32.22 3.86 -0.04
C PRO A 10 32.17 3.38 -1.50
N ASP A 11 33.21 3.67 -2.27
CA ASP A 11 33.32 3.33 -3.69
C ASP A 11 33.37 1.80 -3.91
N SER A 12 34.01 1.05 -3.01
CA SER A 12 34.10 -0.42 -3.07
C SER A 12 32.79 -1.10 -2.65
N LYS A 13 31.89 -0.38 -1.97
CA LYS A 13 30.59 -0.86 -1.47
C LYS A 13 29.38 -0.36 -2.27
N GLY A 14 29.61 0.23 -3.44
CA GLY A 14 28.53 0.62 -4.35
C GLY A 14 27.92 1.99 -4.09
N PHE A 15 28.62 2.87 -3.36
CA PHE A 15 28.30 4.30 -3.43
C PHE A 15 28.63 4.83 -4.83
N VAL A 16 27.72 5.62 -5.39
CA VAL A 16 27.89 6.29 -6.68
C VAL A 16 28.03 7.78 -6.39
N GLU A 17 29.22 8.32 -6.59
CA GLU A 17 29.53 9.74 -6.34
C GLU A 17 29.08 10.60 -7.53
N ASN A 18 29.27 10.09 -8.75
CA ASN A 18 28.97 10.85 -9.97
C ASN A 18 27.47 10.91 -10.29
N SER A 19 27.07 12.01 -10.94
CA SER A 19 25.70 12.18 -11.43
C SER A 19 25.51 11.61 -12.84
N TYR A 20 24.25 11.34 -13.24
CA TYR A 20 23.94 10.93 -14.61
C TYR A 20 24.38 11.95 -15.68
N LEU A 21 24.50 13.23 -15.33
CA LEU A 21 24.97 14.27 -16.25
C LEU A 21 26.49 14.18 -16.49
N ALA A 22 27.26 13.93 -15.43
CA ALA A 22 28.71 13.80 -15.50
C ALA A 22 29.15 12.45 -16.08
N GLY A 23 28.28 11.44 -15.99
CA GLY A 23 28.56 10.07 -16.38
C GLY A 23 29.12 9.25 -15.22
N LEU A 24 28.87 7.94 -15.24
CA LEU A 24 29.31 7.02 -14.19
C LEU A 24 30.62 6.34 -14.60
N THR A 25 31.50 6.11 -13.63
CA THR A 25 32.66 5.24 -13.83
C THR A 25 32.20 3.79 -14.06
N PRO A 26 33.03 2.92 -14.67
CA PRO A 26 32.65 1.53 -14.91
C PRO A 26 32.27 0.75 -13.63
N ALA A 27 32.92 1.05 -12.50
CA ALA A 27 32.60 0.43 -11.22
C ALA A 27 31.23 0.89 -10.68
N GLU A 28 30.97 2.20 -10.69
CA GLU A 28 29.70 2.79 -10.30
C GLU A 28 28.54 2.29 -11.17
N PHE A 29 28.74 2.22 -12.49
CA PHE A 29 27.74 1.69 -13.42
C PHE A 29 27.40 0.24 -13.12
N PHE A 30 28.39 -0.59 -12.79
CA PHE A 30 28.17 -1.99 -12.45
C PHE A 30 27.38 -2.14 -11.14
N PHE A 31 27.73 -1.40 -10.08
CA PHE A 31 26.98 -1.41 -8.83
C PHE A 31 25.56 -0.86 -9.00
N HIS A 32 25.39 0.21 -9.77
CA HIS A 32 24.09 0.77 -10.09
C HIS A 32 23.21 -0.24 -10.87
N ALA A 33 23.79 -0.94 -11.83
CA ALA A 33 23.09 -1.98 -12.60
C ALA A 33 22.65 -3.17 -11.73
N MET A 34 23.38 -3.50 -10.65
CA MET A 34 22.94 -4.52 -9.69
C MET A 34 21.62 -4.13 -9.01
N GLY A 35 21.54 -2.90 -8.49
CA GLY A 35 20.31 -2.39 -7.86
C GLY A 35 19.15 -2.28 -8.86
N GLY A 36 19.43 -1.81 -10.08
CA GLY A 36 18.42 -1.77 -11.14
C GLY A 36 17.88 -3.15 -11.51
N ARG A 37 18.76 -4.17 -11.59
CA ARG A 37 18.37 -5.56 -11.86
C ARG A 37 17.49 -6.13 -10.75
N GLU A 38 17.84 -5.89 -9.49
CA GLU A 38 17.02 -6.33 -8.35
C GLU A 38 15.62 -5.71 -8.41
N GLY A 39 15.51 -4.40 -8.67
CA GLY A 39 14.23 -3.72 -8.81
C GLY A 39 13.37 -4.26 -9.96
N LEU A 40 13.97 -4.57 -11.11
CA LEU A 40 13.26 -5.18 -12.24
C LEU A 40 12.73 -6.59 -11.91
N ILE A 41 13.54 -7.39 -11.21
CA ILE A 41 13.15 -8.73 -10.78
C ILE A 41 12.02 -8.65 -9.75
N ASP A 42 12.16 -7.80 -8.74
CA ASP A 42 11.14 -7.59 -7.70
C ASP A 42 9.81 -7.13 -8.30
N THR A 43 9.85 -6.19 -9.24
CA THR A 43 8.66 -5.73 -9.96
C THR A 43 7.97 -6.89 -10.71
N ALA A 44 8.75 -7.73 -11.41
CA ALA A 44 8.21 -8.87 -12.12
C ALA A 44 7.56 -9.90 -11.16
N VAL A 45 8.21 -10.19 -10.02
CA VAL A 45 7.68 -11.11 -9.00
C VAL A 45 6.41 -10.56 -8.37
N LYS A 46 6.42 -9.30 -7.90
CA LYS A 46 5.25 -8.66 -7.29
C LYS A 46 4.07 -8.57 -8.26
N THR A 47 4.32 -8.35 -9.54
CA THR A 47 3.27 -8.34 -10.57
C THR A 47 2.58 -9.71 -10.68
N ALA A 48 3.36 -10.80 -10.67
CA ALA A 48 2.80 -12.16 -10.73
C ALA A 48 2.01 -12.51 -9.45
N GLU A 49 2.55 -12.16 -8.29
CA GLU A 49 1.92 -12.44 -6.99
C GLU A 49 0.61 -11.67 -6.80
N THR A 50 0.62 -10.36 -7.06
CA THR A 50 -0.58 -9.51 -6.90
C THR A 50 -1.72 -9.98 -7.80
N GLY A 51 -1.45 -10.36 -9.04
CA GLY A 51 -2.47 -10.90 -9.95
C GLY A 51 -3.08 -12.22 -9.44
N TYR A 52 -2.27 -13.11 -8.89
CA TYR A 52 -2.76 -14.37 -8.33
C TYR A 52 -3.62 -14.15 -7.07
N ILE A 53 -3.16 -13.27 -6.16
CA ILE A 53 -3.90 -12.89 -4.96
C ILE A 53 -5.24 -12.27 -5.35
N GLN A 54 -5.26 -11.33 -6.30
CA GLN A 54 -6.48 -10.70 -6.78
C GLN A 54 -7.48 -11.73 -7.33
N ARG A 55 -7.03 -12.68 -8.17
CA ARG A 55 -7.90 -13.74 -8.70
C ARG A 55 -8.52 -14.60 -7.59
N ARG A 56 -7.73 -14.95 -6.58
CA ARG A 56 -8.21 -15.73 -5.43
C ARG A 56 -9.24 -14.95 -4.61
N LEU A 57 -9.00 -13.67 -4.36
CA LEU A 57 -9.93 -12.81 -3.63
C LEU A 57 -11.25 -12.65 -4.39
N ILE A 58 -11.20 -12.43 -5.70
CA ILE A 58 -12.42 -12.35 -6.54
C ILE A 58 -13.20 -13.66 -6.45
N LYS A 59 -12.53 -14.81 -6.59
CA LYS A 59 -13.21 -16.12 -6.52
C LYS A 59 -13.76 -16.45 -5.13
N ALA A 60 -13.13 -15.97 -4.06
CA ALA A 60 -13.67 -16.13 -2.71
C ALA A 60 -14.91 -15.25 -2.48
N MET A 61 -14.93 -14.04 -3.04
CA MET A 61 -15.96 -13.03 -2.77
C MET A 61 -17.08 -12.96 -3.82
N GLU A 62 -16.97 -13.68 -4.95
CA GLU A 62 -17.92 -13.56 -6.09
C GLU A 62 -19.37 -13.92 -5.74
N SER A 63 -19.59 -14.69 -4.67
CA SER A 63 -20.93 -15.09 -4.24
C SER A 63 -21.63 -14.09 -3.32
N VAL A 64 -20.90 -13.08 -2.82
CA VAL A 64 -21.39 -12.14 -1.80
C VAL A 64 -22.09 -10.96 -2.45
N MET A 65 -23.33 -10.69 -2.05
CA MET A 65 -24.13 -9.57 -2.57
C MET A 65 -25.00 -8.92 -1.50
N VAL A 66 -25.42 -7.67 -1.77
CA VAL A 66 -26.38 -6.92 -0.93
C VAL A 66 -27.80 -7.23 -1.40
N ASN A 67 -28.66 -7.63 -0.47
CA ASN A 67 -30.06 -7.91 -0.73
C ASN A 67 -30.93 -6.66 -0.49
N TYR A 68 -32.18 -6.68 -0.98
CA TYR A 68 -33.14 -5.57 -0.82
C TYR A 68 -33.46 -5.21 0.64
N ASP A 69 -33.18 -6.10 1.59
CA ASP A 69 -33.34 -5.84 3.02
C ASP A 69 -32.12 -5.17 3.68
N GLY A 70 -31.10 -4.82 2.87
CA GLY A 70 -29.86 -4.20 3.34
C GLY A 70 -28.85 -5.16 3.97
N THR A 71 -29.19 -6.46 4.05
CA THR A 71 -28.29 -7.50 4.57
C THR A 71 -27.33 -7.97 3.48
N VAL A 72 -26.12 -8.38 3.87
CA VAL A 72 -25.13 -8.96 2.97
C VAL A 72 -25.17 -10.48 3.09
N ARG A 73 -25.40 -11.18 1.98
CA ARG A 73 -25.56 -12.65 1.95
C ARG A 73 -24.69 -13.29 0.88
N ASN A 74 -24.39 -14.58 1.07
CA ASN A 74 -23.80 -15.41 0.02
C ASN A 74 -24.88 -16.06 -0.86
N SER A 75 -24.44 -16.81 -1.87
CA SER A 75 -25.32 -17.55 -2.79
C SER A 75 -26.17 -18.65 -2.13
N LEU A 76 -25.80 -19.11 -0.93
CA LEU A 76 -26.56 -20.07 -0.12
C LEU A 76 -27.56 -19.38 0.84
N ALA A 77 -27.79 -18.07 0.67
CA ALA A 77 -28.62 -17.23 1.52
C ALA A 77 -28.16 -17.17 2.99
N GLN A 78 -26.91 -17.53 3.29
CA GLN A 78 -26.33 -17.35 4.62
C GLN A 78 -25.96 -15.87 4.81
N MET A 79 -26.36 -15.33 5.95
CA MET A 79 -26.08 -13.93 6.32
C MET A 79 -24.62 -13.77 6.74
N ILE A 80 -23.92 -12.82 6.14
CA ILE A 80 -22.53 -12.47 6.46
C ILE A 80 -22.48 -11.20 7.31
N GLN A 81 -23.21 -10.16 6.89
CA GLN A 81 -23.35 -8.90 7.64
C GLN A 81 -24.81 -8.51 7.77
N LEU A 82 -25.18 -7.94 8.93
CA LEU A 82 -26.54 -7.46 9.18
C LEU A 82 -26.86 -6.22 8.34
N ARG A 83 -25.84 -5.40 8.04
CA ARG A 83 -25.96 -4.17 7.26
C ARG A 83 -24.67 -3.95 6.47
N TYR A 84 -24.80 -3.59 5.19
CA TYR A 84 -23.64 -3.28 4.33
C TYR A 84 -22.73 -2.23 4.98
N GLY A 85 -21.44 -2.50 5.11
CA GLY A 85 -20.49 -1.52 5.69
C GLY A 85 -20.77 -1.15 7.16
N GLU A 86 -21.60 -1.91 7.87
CA GLU A 86 -22.11 -1.63 9.24
C GLU A 86 -22.99 -0.36 9.37
N ASP A 87 -23.00 0.52 8.37
CA ASP A 87 -23.78 1.77 8.34
C ASP A 87 -24.84 1.82 7.23
N GLY A 88 -24.77 0.92 6.24
CA GLY A 88 -25.66 0.84 5.08
C GLY A 88 -25.49 2.00 4.11
N LEU A 89 -24.37 2.72 4.16
CA LEU A 89 -24.09 3.85 3.30
C LEU A 89 -23.23 3.41 2.12
N ASP A 90 -23.45 4.03 0.96
CA ASP A 90 -22.57 3.84 -0.19
C ASP A 90 -21.31 4.70 -0.01
N GLY A 91 -20.14 4.06 -0.14
CA GLY A 91 -18.83 4.71 0.01
C GLY A 91 -18.60 5.86 -0.97
N MET A 92 -19.33 5.94 -2.08
CA MET A 92 -19.28 7.10 -2.98
C MET A 92 -19.70 8.41 -2.29
N TRP A 93 -20.58 8.33 -1.30
CA TRP A 93 -21.14 9.49 -0.60
C TRP A 93 -20.43 9.78 0.74
N VAL A 94 -19.42 8.99 1.08
CA VAL A 94 -18.69 9.13 2.34
C VAL A 94 -17.54 10.12 2.15
N GLU A 95 -17.50 11.13 3.00
CA GLU A 95 -16.44 12.14 3.04
C GLU A 95 -15.72 12.13 4.39
N ASN A 96 -14.44 12.49 4.40
CA ASN A 96 -13.69 12.66 5.64
C ASN A 96 -14.15 13.93 6.35
N GLN A 97 -14.93 13.76 7.42
CA GLN A 97 -15.44 14.83 8.26
C GLN A 97 -14.64 14.95 9.56
N ASN A 98 -14.44 16.18 10.04
CA ASN A 98 -13.85 16.43 11.35
C ASN A 98 -14.96 16.68 12.37
N MET A 99 -14.90 16.01 13.52
CA MET A 99 -15.88 16.17 14.61
C MET A 99 -15.29 17.08 15.71
N PRO A 100 -15.56 18.40 15.68
CA PRO A 100 -14.95 19.36 16.61
C PRO A 100 -15.34 19.12 18.09
N THR A 101 -16.47 18.45 18.33
CA THR A 101 -17.02 18.13 19.65
C THR A 101 -16.26 17.02 20.39
N MET A 102 -15.43 16.23 19.70
CA MET A 102 -14.65 15.14 20.31
C MET A 102 -13.34 15.63 20.99
N LYS A 103 -13.14 16.95 21.13
CA LYS A 103 -11.96 17.50 21.82
C LYS A 103 -12.13 17.42 23.35
N PRO A 104 -11.11 17.00 24.12
CA PRO A 104 -11.24 16.63 25.53
C PRO A 104 -11.48 17.79 26.51
N THR A 105 -11.38 19.04 26.08
CA THR A 105 -11.54 20.20 26.95
C THR A 105 -13.00 20.52 27.22
N HIS A 106 -13.48 20.08 28.39
CA HIS A 106 -14.81 20.38 28.90
C HIS A 106 -15.12 21.89 28.95
N LEU A 107 -14.13 22.73 29.26
CA LEU A 107 -14.27 24.19 29.29
C LEU A 107 -14.60 24.80 27.91
N LEU A 108 -14.00 24.28 26.84
CA LEU A 108 -14.30 24.76 25.48
C LEU A 108 -15.68 24.27 25.04
N PHE A 109 -16.08 23.07 25.45
CA PHE A 109 -17.40 22.54 25.17
C PHE A 109 -18.52 23.35 25.85
N GLU A 110 -18.40 23.66 27.14
CA GLU A 110 -19.40 24.50 27.81
C GLU A 110 -19.47 25.91 27.21
N LYS A 111 -18.34 26.51 26.82
CA LYS A 111 -18.34 27.84 26.19
C LYS A 111 -19.05 27.87 24.83
N ASP A 112 -18.88 26.83 24.01
CA ASP A 112 -19.36 26.82 22.63
C ASP A 112 -20.82 26.30 22.50
N PHE A 113 -21.31 25.54 23.49
CA PHE A 113 -22.61 24.83 23.41
C PHE A 113 -23.58 25.10 24.58
N LYS A 114 -23.22 25.92 25.59
CA LYS A 114 -24.08 26.27 26.73
C LYS A 114 -24.28 27.79 26.81
#